data_AF-A0A967GQJ4-F1
#
_entry.id   AF-A0A967GQJ4-F1
#
_cell.length_a   1.000
_cell.length_b   1.000
_cell.length_c   1.000
_cell.angle_alpha   90.00
_cell.angle_beta   90.00
_cell.angle_gamma   90.00
#
_symmetry.space_group_name_H-M   'P 1'
#
loop_
_entity.id
_entity.type
_entity.pdbx_description
1 polymer ?
#
loop_
_entity_poly.entity_id
_entity_poly.type
_entity_poly.pdbx_seq_one_letter_code
_entity_poly.pdbx_strand_id
1 'polypeptide(L)' 'WELYHVAEDFSESTNLADEHPEKLAELQQIFDEEAWKYNVYPLYDDMIKRLNAVNDVLFGDQKEFVYYAPGAVR' A
#
# COMPACT_ATOMS: atom_id res chain seq x y z
N TRP A 1 8.92 -6.28 -9.49
CA TRP A 1 9.28 -5.09 -10.26
C TRP A 1 9.18 -5.44 -11.73
N GLU A 2 8.59 -4.55 -12.51
CA GLU A 2 8.43 -4.69 -13.96
C GLU A 2 8.97 -3.41 -14.61
N LEU A 3 9.40 -3.50 -15.86
CA LEU A 3 9.98 -2.38 -16.59
C LEU A 3 9.26 -2.20 -17.93
N TYR A 4 8.73 -1.01 -18.16
CA TYR A 4 8.01 -0.66 -19.38
C TYR A 4 8.59 0.60 -20.00
N HIS A 5 8.68 0.61 -21.33
CA HIS A 5 9.05 1.81 -22.08
C HIS A 5 7.79 2.54 -22.55
N VAL A 6 7.18 3.32 -21.65
CA VAL A 6 5.83 3.89 -21.84
C VAL A 6 5.71 4.82 -23.07
N ALA A 7 6.82 5.40 -23.53
CA ALA A 7 6.83 6.23 -24.73
C ALA A 7 6.60 5.44 -26.04
N GLU A 8 6.85 4.13 -26.02
CA GLU A 8 6.69 3.21 -27.17
C GLU A 8 5.59 2.17 -26.91
N ASP A 9 5.37 1.78 -25.66
CA ASP A 9 4.30 0.89 -25.22
C ASP A 9 3.45 1.56 -24.12
N PHE A 10 2.48 2.37 -24.54
CA PHE A 10 1.59 3.07 -23.61
C PHE A 10 0.73 2.10 -22.76
N SER A 11 0.56 0.87 -23.23
CA SER A 11 -0.32 -0.13 -22.62
C SER A 11 0.38 -1.02 -21.59
N GLU A 12 1.70 -0.87 -21.44
CA GLU A 12 2.52 -1.67 -20.52
C GLU A 12 2.34 -3.18 -20.76
N SER A 13 2.25 -3.56 -22.04
CA SER A 13 2.00 -4.94 -22.46
C SER A 13 3.27 -5.80 -22.51
N THR A 14 4.43 -5.17 -22.69
CA THR A 14 5.73 -5.84 -22.86
C THR A 14 6.67 -5.49 -21.71
N ASN A 15 6.88 -6.44 -20.80
CA ASN A 15 7.80 -6.28 -19.68
C ASN A 15 9.25 -6.51 -20.12
N LEU A 16 10.10 -5.50 -19.94
CA LEU A 16 11.51 -5.46 -20.31
C LEU A 16 12.47 -5.72 -19.14
N ALA A 17 11.96 -6.10 -17.98
CA ALA A 17 12.74 -6.25 -16.74
C ALA A 17 13.95 -7.18 -16.91
N ASP A 18 13.76 -8.31 -17.61
CA ASP A 18 14.81 -9.31 -17.84
C ASP A 18 15.79 -8.90 -18.95
N GLU A 19 15.35 -8.06 -19.89
CA GLU A 19 16.16 -7.57 -21.02
C GLU A 19 17.07 -6.39 -20.61
N HIS A 20 16.62 -5.57 -19.65
CA HIS A 20 17.34 -4.39 -19.18
C HIS A 20 17.49 -4.34 -17.64
N PRO A 21 18.19 -5.31 -17.03
CA PRO A 21 18.31 -5.41 -15.57
C PRO A 21 19.06 -4.23 -14.94
N GLU A 22 20.03 -3.64 -15.65
CA GLU A 22 20.77 -2.47 -15.15
C GLU A 22 19.85 -1.24 -15.04
N LYS A 23 18.99 -1.02 -16.04
CA LYS A 23 18.04 0.09 -16.02
C LYS A 23 16.97 -0.11 -14.95
N LEU A 24 16.54 -1.35 -14.76
CA LEU A 24 15.62 -1.70 -13.68
C LEU A 24 16.23 -1.38 -12.31
N ALA A 25 17.49 -1.74 -12.07
CA ALA A 25 18.17 -1.44 -10.81
C ALA A 25 18.35 0.07 -10.58
N GLU A 26 18.67 0.83 -11.62
CA GLU A 26 18.74 2.30 -11.55
C GLU A 26 17.40 2.90 -11.10
N LEU A 27 16.29 2.49 -11.71
CA LEU A 27 14.97 3.02 -11.38
C LEU A 27 14.48 2.57 -9.99
N GLN A 28 14.83 1.36 -9.56
CA GLN A 28 14.58 0.90 -8.20
C GLN A 28 15.29 1.77 -7.15
N GLN A 29 16.55 2.12 -7.39
CA GLN A 29 17.29 3.01 -6.47
C GLN A 29 16.65 4.40 -6.38
N ILE A 30 16.27 4.98 -7.52
CA ILE A 30 15.58 6.28 -7.55
C ILE A 30 14.25 6.20 -6.80
N PHE A 31 13.49 5.11 -7.00
CA PHE A 31 12.24 4.90 -6.27
C PHE A 31 12.49 4.83 -4.76
N ASP A 32 13.46 4.04 -4.31
CA ASP A 32 13.74 3.86 -2.89
C ASP A 32 14.13 5.18 -2.21
N GLU A 33 14.97 5.99 -2.86
CA GLU A 33 15.37 7.32 -2.38
C GLU A 33 14.16 8.24 -2.21
N GLU A 34 13.31 8.35 -3.23
CA GLU A 34 12.13 9.22 -3.16
C GLU A 34 11.04 8.65 -2.22
N ALA A 35 10.94 7.33 -2.09
CA ALA A 35 10.01 6.67 -1.18
C ALA A 35 10.33 6.97 0.29
N TRP A 36 11.61 6.99 0.66
CA TRP A 36 12.04 7.45 1.98
C TRP A 36 11.79 8.94 2.18
N LYS A 37 12.19 9.76 1.19
CA LYS A 37 12.04 11.22 1.24
C LYS A 37 10.59 11.67 1.41
N TYR A 38 9.63 10.98 0.80
CA TYR A 38 8.21 11.33 0.85
C TYR A 38 7.38 10.45 1.80
N ASN A 39 8.02 9.72 2.73
CA ASN A 39 7.34 8.87 3.72
C ASN A 39 6.37 7.85 3.10
N VAL A 40 6.71 7.33 1.92
CA VAL A 40 6.03 6.16 1.34
C VAL A 40 6.38 4.92 2.16
N TYR A 41 7.61 4.84 2.66
CA TYR A 41 8.05 3.78 3.55
C TYR A 41 7.80 4.07 5.04
N PRO A 42 7.55 3.02 5.84
CA PRO A 42 7.37 1.62 5.43
C PRO A 42 6.00 1.36 4.78
N LEU A 43 5.96 0.49 3.76
CA LEU A 43 4.72 0.04 3.13
C LEU A 43 4.00 -0.92 4.09
N TYR A 44 3.02 -0.41 4.82
CA TYR A 44 2.15 -1.23 5.66
C TYR A 44 1.03 -1.84 4.82
N ASP A 45 1.21 -3.07 4.33
CA ASP A 45 0.15 -3.85 3.66
C ASP A 45 -0.67 -4.71 4.63
N ASP A 46 -0.43 -4.59 5.94
CA ASP A 46 -1.17 -5.38 6.93
C ASP A 46 -2.47 -4.68 7.34
N MET A 47 -3.45 -4.74 6.43
CA MET A 47 -4.79 -4.20 6.64
C MET A 47 -5.44 -4.76 7.91
N ILE A 48 -5.22 -6.04 8.24
CA ILE A 48 -5.73 -6.68 9.46
C ILE A 48 -5.10 -6.04 10.70
N LYS A 49 -3.78 -5.88 10.72
CA LYS A 49 -3.09 -5.22 11.84
C LYS A 49 -3.51 -3.77 12.00
N ARG A 50 -3.77 -3.06 10.89
CA ARG A 50 -4.29 -1.69 10.92
C ARG A 50 -5.72 -1.62 11.48
N LEU A 51 -6.61 -2.50 11.03
CA LEU A 51 -7.99 -2.57 11.55
C LEU A 51 -8.00 -2.98 13.02
N ASN A 52 -7.15 -3.93 13.42
CA ASN A 52 -7.00 -4.33 14.82
C ASN A 52 -6.50 -3.18 15.68
N ALA A 53 -5.51 -2.39 15.23
CA ALA A 53 -5.06 -1.22 15.96
C ALA A 53 -6.17 -0.17 16.13
N VAL A 54 -7.01 0.03 15.11
CA VAL A 54 -8.18 0.93 15.21
C VAL A 54 -9.22 0.38 16.19
N ASN A 55 -9.55 -0.92 16.11
CA ASN A 55 -10.47 -1.55 17.06
C ASN A 55 -9.95 -1.51 18.49
N ASP A 56 -8.65 -1.72 18.70
CA ASP A 56 -8.00 -1.65 20.01
C ASP A 56 -8.10 -0.22 20.60
N VAL A 57 -7.88 0.81 19.78
CA VAL A 57 -8.07 2.21 20.19
C VAL A 57 -9.53 2.55 20.50
N LEU A 58 -10.48 2.06 19.70
CA LEU A 58 -11.89 2.41 19.81
C LEU A 58 -12.63 1.63 20.90
N PHE A 59 -12.27 0.37 21.09
CA PHE A 59 -13.04 -0.58 21.90
C PHE A 59 -12.16 -1.34 22.92
N GLY A 60 -10.85 -1.43 22.72
CA GLY A 60 -9.93 -2.14 23.60
C GLY A 60 -10.46 -3.54 23.97
N ASP A 61 -10.50 -3.84 25.27
CA ASP A 61 -11.01 -5.10 25.81
C ASP A 61 -12.55 -5.14 26.01
N GLN A 62 -13.29 -4.15 25.51
CA GLN A 62 -14.74 -4.07 25.72
C GLN A 62 -15.48 -5.22 25.03
N LYS A 63 -16.18 -6.04 25.84
CA LYS A 63 -16.95 -7.21 25.37
C LYS A 63 -18.46 -6.98 25.30
N GLU A 64 -18.95 -5.89 25.89
CA GLU A 64 -20.38 -5.60 26.00
C GLU A 64 -20.70 -4.21 25.44
N PHE A 65 -21.72 -4.16 24.58
CA PHE A 65 -22.20 -2.93 23.95
C PHE A 65 -23.70 -2.78 24.21
N VAL A 66 -24.12 -1.61 24.69
CA VAL A 66 -25.53 -1.29 24.96
C VAL A 66 -25.99 -0.23 23.97
N TYR A 67 -27.06 -0.52 23.25
CA TYR A 67 -27.64 0.36 22.24
C TYR A 67 -29.07 0.78 22.63
N TYR A 68 -29.46 2.01 22.30
CA TYR A 68 -30.80 2.56 22.60
C TYR A 68 -31.56 2.88 21.30
N ALA A 69 -32.88 2.68 21.31
CA ALA A 69 -33.76 2.93 20.17
C ALA A 69 -33.91 4.44 19.83
N PRO A 70 -34.04 4.83 18.55
CA PRO A 70 -34.18 3.98 17.36
C PRO A 70 -32.83 3.56 16.73
N GLY A 71 -31.74 3.47 17.50
CA GLY A 71 -30.47 2.90 17.04
C GLY A 71 -29.85 3.60 15.82
N ALA A 72 -28.79 3.00 15.28
CA ALA A 72 -28.24 3.40 13.99
C ALA A 72 -29.14 2.84 12.87
N VAL A 73 -29.75 3.74 12.10
CA VAL A 73 -30.54 3.38 10.91
C VAL A 73 -29.58 3.30 9.71
N ARG A 74 -29.66 2.22 8.93
CA ARG A 74 -28.82 1.98 7.74
C ARG A 74 -29.16 2.91 6.58
#